data_AF-A0A522B4F4-F1
#
_entry.id   AF-A0A522B4F4-F1
#
_cell.length_a   1.000
_cell.length_b   1.000
_cell.length_c   1.000
_cell.angle_alpha   90.00
_cell.angle_beta   90.00
_cell.angle_gamma   90.00
#
_symmetry.space_group_name_H-M   'P 1'
#
loop_
_entity.id
_entity.type
_entity.pdbx_description
1 polymer ?
#
loop_
_entity_poly.entity_id
_entity_poly.type
_entity_poly.pdbx_seq_one_letter_code
_entity_poly.pdbx_strand_id
1 'polypeptide(L)'
;MNQRRRPSREPRPPILAGLPRADLAAGVGLLVIGILSISLLTGRLPLLTGGNGGNGGPDGGPLRTPTPSNVVIVDPRSDVLGSILYVKAGNLWLQHGAKASALTSGGHDSMPSFSADGQWIYFIRTVDEGGRWRIGGQARRYRLSTPTLMRIHADGTGEPEALLLGRIISGQYTWSYFLRQPVVSPDGTRVVVVTDGPDPTKSDVVLKELDVKTGKLTSLNAPQISPLGHQDPVFSPDGRYLAFVKNGRDGARGAPVVMRYDFTTGKATAITGPGYTSPAWSPDGRYLAATRTTSFGTDVVILDALRGSELLRVTTDERSFDPVWSPAGDSIAYLSIDGGVTDLWLANLDVSGVPALKGEPLALTIAAGLDAASRPGWWIPAELLPTPPPTPTPAPTASPAGSGGNLPSASTAP
;
A
#
# COMPACT_ATOMS: atom_id res chain seq x y z
N MET A 1 -78.55 20.10 43.80
CA MET A 1 -78.63 18.65 43.51
C MET A 1 -77.23 18.16 43.14
N ASN A 2 -76.65 17.31 43.97
CA ASN A 2 -75.31 16.71 43.82
C ASN A 2 -75.14 16.00 42.47
N GLN A 3 -74.01 16.19 41.78
CA GLN A 3 -73.18 15.09 41.24
C GLN A 3 -71.72 15.54 41.13
N ARG A 4 -70.85 14.93 41.96
CA ARG A 4 -69.39 15.04 41.91
C ARG A 4 -68.87 14.31 40.67
N ARG A 5 -68.28 15.03 39.70
CA ARG A 5 -67.50 14.42 38.61
C ARG A 5 -66.08 14.17 39.09
N ARG A 6 -65.64 12.90 39.04
CA ARG A 6 -64.26 12.47 39.29
C ARG A 6 -63.34 13.02 38.17
N PRO A 7 -62.12 13.48 38.47
CA PRO A 7 -61.16 13.87 37.44
C PRO A 7 -60.63 12.64 36.69
N SER A 8 -60.67 12.73 35.36
CA SER A 8 -60.10 11.78 34.41
C SER A 8 -58.57 11.71 34.58
N ARG A 9 -58.06 10.51 34.88
CA ARG A 9 -56.62 10.21 34.85
C ARG A 9 -56.11 10.35 33.41
N GLU A 10 -55.15 11.23 33.20
CA GLU A 10 -54.33 11.26 31.99
C GLU A 10 -53.60 9.93 31.80
N PRO A 11 -53.52 9.39 30.58
CA PRO A 11 -52.69 8.22 30.30
C PRO A 11 -51.21 8.60 30.37
N ARG A 12 -50.44 7.89 31.19
CA ARG A 12 -48.97 7.97 31.20
C ARG A 12 -48.42 7.56 29.83
N PRO A 13 -47.34 8.18 29.34
CA PRO A 13 -46.69 7.74 28.11
C PRO A 13 -46.07 6.35 28.30
N PRO A 14 -46.01 5.51 27.25
CA PRO A 14 -45.37 4.21 27.33
C PRO A 14 -43.86 4.40 27.52
N ILE A 15 -43.31 3.75 28.55
CA ILE A 15 -41.88 3.44 28.64
C ILE A 15 -41.61 2.40 27.55
N LEU A 16 -41.02 2.82 26.42
CA LEU A 16 -40.46 1.90 25.45
C LEU A 16 -38.94 1.87 25.58
N ALA A 17 -38.49 0.77 26.20
CA ALA A 17 -37.17 0.23 26.01
C ALA A 17 -36.97 -0.14 24.53
N GLY A 18 -35.80 0.20 23.97
CA GLY A 18 -35.45 -0.14 22.60
C GLY A 18 -34.21 0.58 22.13
N LEU A 19 -33.03 0.18 22.62
CA LEU A 19 -31.79 0.48 21.90
C LEU A 19 -31.85 -0.25 20.55
N PRO A 20 -31.59 0.43 19.42
CA PRO A 20 -31.58 -0.24 18.13
C PRO A 20 -30.42 -1.25 18.11
N ARG A 21 -30.75 -2.53 17.88
CA ARG A 21 -29.80 -3.64 17.68
C ARG A 21 -28.80 -3.40 16.52
N ALA A 22 -28.94 -2.32 15.77
CA ALA A 22 -28.03 -1.90 14.71
C ALA A 22 -26.73 -1.25 15.22
N ASP A 23 -26.73 -0.61 16.39
CA ASP A 23 -25.55 0.14 16.87
C ASP A 23 -24.51 -0.75 17.59
N LEU A 24 -24.96 -1.85 18.20
CA LEU A 24 -24.07 -2.82 18.83
C LEU A 24 -23.32 -3.69 17.79
N ALA A 25 -23.95 -4.01 16.67
CA ALA A 25 -23.29 -4.75 15.59
C ALA A 25 -22.22 -3.91 14.87
N ALA A 26 -22.47 -2.61 14.67
CA ALA A 26 -21.49 -1.67 14.13
C ALA A 26 -20.31 -1.45 15.09
N GLY A 27 -20.56 -1.38 16.40
CA GLY A 27 -19.53 -1.26 17.43
C GLY A 27 -18.63 -2.50 17.54
N VAL A 28 -19.19 -3.70 17.44
CA VAL A 28 -18.42 -4.95 17.44
C VAL A 28 -17.63 -5.12 16.15
N GLY A 29 -18.20 -4.79 14.98
CA GLY A 29 -17.48 -4.80 13.71
C GLY A 29 -16.27 -3.86 13.69
N LEU A 30 -16.41 -2.65 14.25
CA LEU A 30 -15.31 -1.69 14.35
C LEU A 30 -14.22 -2.09 15.36
N LEU A 31 -14.59 -2.76 16.45
CA LEU A 31 -13.61 -3.33 17.39
C LEU A 31 -12.80 -4.43 16.70
N VAL A 32 -13.43 -5.28 15.90
CA VAL A 32 -12.77 -6.32 15.10
C VAL A 32 -11.85 -5.69 14.05
N ILE A 33 -12.27 -4.62 13.37
CA ILE A 33 -11.42 -3.88 12.41
C ILE A 33 -10.22 -3.23 13.10
N GLY A 34 -10.42 -2.58 14.25
CA GLY A 34 -9.34 -1.97 15.02
C GLY A 34 -8.34 -3.01 15.54
N ILE A 35 -8.85 -4.16 15.98
CA ILE A 35 -8.02 -5.28 16.43
C ILE A 35 -7.29 -5.90 15.24
N LEU A 36 -7.96 -6.27 14.14
CA LEU A 36 -7.30 -6.80 12.94
C LEU A 36 -6.25 -5.85 12.38
N SER A 37 -6.53 -4.54 12.35
CA SER A 37 -5.59 -3.54 11.86
C SER A 37 -4.36 -3.43 12.76
N ILE A 38 -4.54 -3.40 14.09
CA ILE A 38 -3.43 -3.40 15.06
C ILE A 38 -2.66 -4.73 15.00
N SER A 39 -3.36 -5.84 14.79
CA SER A 39 -2.81 -7.18 14.72
C SER A 39 -2.05 -7.46 13.43
N LEU A 40 -2.46 -6.87 12.32
CA LEU A 40 -1.71 -6.78 11.07
C LEU A 40 -0.50 -5.86 11.22
N LEU A 41 -0.64 -4.74 11.95
CA LEU A 41 0.48 -3.84 12.25
C LEU A 41 1.53 -4.42 13.21
N THR A 42 1.13 -5.37 14.07
CA THR A 42 1.97 -5.93 15.15
C THR A 42 2.26 -7.42 15.00
N GLY A 43 1.80 -8.07 13.93
CA GLY A 43 1.96 -9.51 13.70
C GLY A 43 1.27 -10.41 14.74
N ARG A 44 0.22 -9.94 15.41
CA ARG A 44 -0.50 -10.67 16.47
C ARG A 44 -1.99 -10.74 16.19
N LEU A 45 -2.44 -11.64 15.32
CA LEU A 45 -3.87 -11.92 15.14
C LEU A 45 -4.44 -12.59 16.41
N PRO A 46 -5.43 -12.01 17.09
CA PRO A 46 -6.05 -12.58 18.27
C PRO A 46 -7.28 -13.33 17.77
N LEU A 47 -7.15 -14.65 17.68
CA LEU A 47 -8.21 -15.69 17.62
C LEU A 47 -7.68 -17.00 17.00
N LEU A 48 -6.40 -17.07 16.65
CA LEU A 48 -5.72 -18.34 16.40
C LEU A 48 -4.68 -18.55 17.50
N THR A 49 -4.84 -19.63 18.27
CA THR A 49 -3.75 -20.18 19.09
C THR A 49 -2.68 -20.74 18.15
N GLY A 50 -1.84 -19.84 17.62
CA GLY A 50 -0.65 -20.13 16.83
C GLY A 50 0.53 -19.42 17.49
N GLY A 51 1.09 -20.07 18.52
CA GLY A 51 2.23 -19.56 19.26
C GLY A 51 3.50 -19.59 18.42
N ASN A 52 4.19 -18.44 18.41
CA ASN A 52 5.56 -18.27 17.96
C ASN A 52 6.50 -19.28 18.69
N GLY A 53 7.44 -19.87 17.96
CA GLY A 53 8.26 -20.99 18.41
C GLY A 53 9.07 -20.72 19.70
N GLY A 54 9.09 -21.72 20.58
CA GLY A 54 9.93 -21.77 21.77
C GLY A 54 9.81 -23.09 22.52
N ASN A 55 10.86 -23.90 22.46
CA ASN A 55 11.21 -25.09 23.27
C ASN A 55 10.23 -26.27 23.35
N GLY A 56 10.62 -27.37 22.70
CA GLY A 56 10.05 -28.70 22.90
C GLY A 56 10.51 -29.36 24.21
N GLY A 57 9.56 -30.00 24.88
CA GLY A 57 9.71 -31.09 25.85
C GLY A 57 8.73 -32.21 25.48
N PRO A 58 8.97 -33.46 25.91
CA PRO A 58 8.56 -34.65 25.17
C PRO A 58 7.11 -35.06 25.42
N ASP A 59 6.52 -35.64 24.37
CA ASP A 59 5.31 -36.46 24.34
C ASP A 59 3.93 -35.76 24.43
N GLY A 60 3.29 -35.68 23.25
CA GLY A 60 1.83 -35.67 23.11
C GLY A 60 1.21 -34.38 22.56
N GLY A 61 1.17 -34.25 21.23
CA GLY A 61 0.38 -33.22 20.54
C GLY A 61 0.09 -33.63 19.08
N PRO A 62 -1.09 -33.25 18.53
CA PRO A 62 -1.64 -33.83 17.31
C PRO A 62 -0.73 -33.65 16.09
N LEU A 63 -0.89 -34.56 15.12
CA LEU A 63 -0.13 -34.69 13.87
C LEU A 63 0.34 -33.34 13.32
N ARG A 64 1.66 -33.25 13.11
CA ARG A 64 2.34 -32.10 12.50
C ARG A 64 1.63 -31.73 11.19
N THR A 65 1.00 -30.55 11.16
CA THR A 65 0.90 -29.80 9.90
C THR A 65 2.34 -29.64 9.38
N PRO A 66 2.59 -29.84 8.07
CA PRO A 66 3.91 -29.60 7.52
C PRO A 66 4.35 -28.20 7.95
N THR A 67 5.54 -28.10 8.54
CA THR A 67 6.23 -26.83 8.73
C THR A 67 6.02 -25.98 7.47
N PRO A 68 5.64 -24.68 7.56
CA PRO A 68 5.53 -23.86 6.35
C PRO A 68 6.86 -24.00 5.61
N SER A 69 6.82 -24.64 4.45
CA SER A 69 8.02 -24.90 3.67
C SER A 69 8.68 -23.55 3.39
N ASN A 70 10.00 -23.44 3.50
CA ASN A 70 10.71 -22.24 3.04
C ASN A 70 10.77 -22.16 1.50
N VAL A 71 9.99 -22.98 0.80
CA VAL A 71 9.85 -22.97 -0.65
C VAL A 71 8.55 -22.26 -1.01
N VAL A 72 8.60 -21.45 -2.06
CA VAL A 72 7.40 -20.92 -2.70
C VAL A 72 7.06 -21.85 -3.86
N ILE A 73 5.86 -22.43 -3.83
CA ILE A 73 5.33 -23.23 -4.92
C ILE A 73 4.51 -22.31 -5.81
N VAL A 74 4.91 -22.24 -7.07
CA VAL A 74 4.27 -21.44 -8.11
C VAL A 74 3.33 -22.35 -8.91
N ASP A 75 2.15 -21.88 -9.27
CA ASP A 75 1.22 -22.64 -10.12
C ASP A 75 1.87 -22.86 -11.50
N PRO A 76 1.97 -24.10 -12.01
CA PRO A 76 2.60 -24.38 -13.30
C PRO A 76 1.94 -23.68 -14.51
N ARG A 77 0.69 -23.22 -14.36
CA ARG A 77 -0.05 -22.46 -15.38
C ARG A 77 0.30 -20.98 -15.40
N SER A 78 1.11 -20.50 -14.45
CA SER A 78 1.52 -19.10 -14.37
C SER A 78 2.68 -18.79 -15.32
N ASP A 79 2.33 -18.34 -16.52
CA ASP A 79 3.26 -17.67 -17.42
C ASP A 79 3.11 -16.16 -17.27
N VAL A 80 3.61 -15.63 -16.15
CA VAL A 80 3.61 -14.19 -15.89
C VAL A 80 4.80 -13.53 -16.58
N LEU A 81 4.51 -12.53 -17.42
CA LEU A 81 5.53 -11.75 -18.10
C LEU A 81 6.34 -10.93 -17.07
N GLY A 82 7.68 -10.96 -17.20
CA GLY A 82 8.59 -10.26 -16.30
C GLY A 82 8.74 -10.97 -14.94
N SER A 83 8.82 -10.17 -13.87
CA SER A 83 9.12 -10.66 -12.53
C SER A 83 8.21 -10.05 -11.48
N ILE A 84 7.66 -10.90 -10.60
CA ILE A 84 6.88 -10.46 -9.44
C ILE A 84 7.72 -10.67 -8.18
N LEU A 85 7.79 -9.64 -7.36
CA LEU A 85 8.54 -9.55 -6.12
C LEU A 85 7.59 -9.59 -4.95
N TYR A 86 7.87 -10.41 -3.95
CA TYR A 86 7.08 -10.52 -2.72
C TYR A 86 7.97 -11.00 -1.57
N VAL A 87 7.39 -11.13 -0.38
CA VAL A 87 8.14 -11.51 0.83
C VAL A 87 7.53 -12.75 1.46
N LYS A 88 8.40 -13.63 1.94
CA LYS A 88 8.00 -14.81 2.71
C LYS A 88 9.02 -15.07 3.81
N ALA A 89 8.54 -15.17 5.04
CA ALA A 89 9.35 -15.41 6.23
C ALA A 89 10.51 -14.41 6.36
N GLY A 90 10.24 -13.12 6.09
CA GLY A 90 11.22 -12.03 6.15
C GLY A 90 12.31 -12.10 5.08
N ASN A 91 12.08 -12.79 3.97
CA ASN A 91 13.02 -12.88 2.85
C ASN A 91 12.36 -12.36 1.58
N LEU A 92 13.13 -11.69 0.74
CA LEU A 92 12.68 -11.24 -0.57
C LEU A 92 12.67 -12.42 -1.54
N TRP A 93 11.59 -12.58 -2.29
CA TRP A 93 11.41 -13.63 -3.29
C TRP A 93 11.05 -13.02 -4.63
N LEU A 94 11.70 -13.54 -5.68
CA LEU A 94 11.43 -13.16 -7.06
C LEU A 94 10.81 -14.36 -7.77
N GLN A 95 9.62 -14.16 -8.34
CA GLN A 95 8.97 -15.10 -9.25
C GLN A 95 9.18 -14.64 -10.70
N HIS A 96 9.65 -15.55 -11.54
CA HIS A 96 9.77 -15.39 -12.98
C HIS A 96 9.12 -16.59 -13.69
N GLY A 97 8.03 -16.35 -14.42
CA GLY A 97 7.15 -17.41 -14.91
C GLY A 97 6.75 -18.39 -13.79
N ALA A 98 7.01 -19.68 -14.03
CA ALA A 98 6.70 -20.76 -13.09
C ALA A 98 7.80 -21.04 -12.02
N LYS A 99 8.81 -20.17 -11.88
CA LYS A 99 9.92 -20.35 -10.92
C LYS A 99 9.95 -19.23 -9.91
N ALA A 100 10.20 -19.56 -8.65
CA ALA A 100 10.47 -18.59 -7.60
C ALA A 100 11.81 -18.87 -6.92
N SER A 101 12.57 -17.81 -6.65
CA SER A 101 13.87 -17.87 -5.98
C SER A 101 13.97 -16.80 -4.90
N ALA A 102 14.54 -17.18 -3.75
CA ALA A 102 14.86 -16.22 -2.70
C ALA A 102 16.05 -15.35 -3.12
N LEU A 103 15.91 -14.04 -2.96
CA LEU A 103 16.96 -13.04 -3.17
C LEU A 103 17.73 -12.76 -1.88
N THR A 104 17.07 -12.95 -0.73
CA THR A 104 17.70 -12.82 0.60
C THR A 104 17.38 -14.03 1.47
N SER A 105 18.17 -14.24 2.53
CA SER A 105 18.04 -15.40 3.43
C SER A 105 18.08 -15.05 4.92
N GLY A 106 18.10 -13.76 5.25
CA GLY A 106 18.29 -13.27 6.62
C GLY A 106 17.03 -13.31 7.49
N GLY A 107 15.84 -13.40 6.91
CA GLY A 107 14.57 -13.40 7.65
C GLY A 107 14.20 -12.04 8.27
N HIS A 108 14.78 -10.95 7.77
CA HIS A 108 14.66 -9.60 8.32
C HIS A 108 14.25 -8.54 7.30
N ASP A 109 13.92 -8.95 6.07
CA ASP A 109 13.70 -8.08 4.92
C ASP A 109 12.21 -8.03 4.56
N SER A 110 11.71 -6.82 4.26
CA SER A 110 10.28 -6.58 4.03
C SER A 110 10.03 -5.36 3.14
N MET A 111 8.78 -5.18 2.70
CA MET A 111 8.30 -3.99 1.96
C MET A 111 9.17 -3.64 0.74
N PRO A 112 9.37 -4.57 -0.20
CA PRO A 112 10.26 -4.35 -1.32
C PRO A 112 9.63 -3.48 -2.42
N SER A 113 10.46 -2.82 -3.22
CA SER A 113 10.06 -2.01 -4.38
C SER A 113 11.15 -2.05 -5.45
N PHE A 114 10.76 -2.24 -6.71
CA PHE A 114 11.69 -2.16 -7.84
C PHE A 114 12.05 -0.70 -8.16
N SER A 115 13.29 -0.48 -8.61
CA SER A 115 13.58 0.68 -9.47
C SER A 115 12.92 0.52 -10.83
N ALA A 116 12.63 1.64 -11.50
CA ALA A 116 11.91 1.62 -12.78
C ALA A 116 12.68 0.89 -13.89
N ASP A 117 14.01 0.95 -13.87
CA ASP A 117 14.91 0.23 -14.79
C ASP A 117 15.05 -1.27 -14.45
N GLY A 118 14.47 -1.73 -13.33
CA GLY A 118 14.55 -3.09 -12.85
C GLY A 118 15.91 -3.52 -12.33
N GLN A 119 16.89 -2.62 -12.24
CA GLN A 119 18.25 -2.97 -11.82
C GLN A 119 18.37 -3.16 -10.31
N TRP A 120 17.55 -2.46 -9.54
CA TRP A 120 17.62 -2.43 -8.08
C TRP A 120 16.29 -2.80 -7.44
N ILE A 121 16.39 -3.46 -6.29
CA ILE A 121 15.30 -3.67 -5.35
C ILE A 121 15.62 -2.92 -4.07
N TYR A 122 14.74 -2.00 -3.68
CA TYR A 122 14.78 -1.28 -2.42
C TYR A 122 13.88 -1.99 -1.42
N PHE A 123 14.28 -2.04 -0.14
CA PHE A 123 13.52 -2.76 0.89
C PHE A 123 13.86 -2.25 2.29
N ILE A 124 13.08 -2.68 3.29
CA ILE A 124 13.35 -2.41 4.70
C ILE A 124 13.90 -3.66 5.36
N ARG A 125 15.14 -3.57 5.85
CA ARG A 125 15.75 -4.57 6.75
C ARG A 125 15.56 -4.15 8.19
N THR A 126 14.96 -5.01 9.01
CA THR A 126 14.71 -4.74 10.43
C THR A 126 15.51 -5.69 11.31
N VAL A 127 16.48 -5.15 12.05
CA VAL A 127 17.33 -5.94 12.95
C VAL A 127 16.93 -5.67 14.40
N ASP A 128 16.69 -6.74 15.15
CA ASP A 128 16.43 -6.68 16.58
C ASP A 128 17.72 -6.84 17.38
N GLU A 129 18.11 -5.78 18.09
CA GLU A 129 19.21 -5.81 19.06
C GLU A 129 18.65 -5.90 20.49
N GLY A 130 19.29 -6.71 21.33
CA GLY A 130 18.91 -6.87 22.73
C GLY A 130 20.01 -6.41 23.67
N GLY A 131 19.64 -5.78 24.78
CA GLY A 131 20.60 -5.35 25.79
C GLY A 131 20.02 -5.28 27.20
N ARG A 132 20.85 -4.83 28.14
CA ARG A 132 20.43 -4.51 29.51
C ARG A 132 20.73 -3.04 29.79
N TRP A 133 19.72 -2.32 30.26
CA TRP A 133 19.83 -0.93 30.67
C TRP A 133 19.58 -0.83 32.18
N ARG A 134 20.48 -0.18 32.92
CA ARG A 134 20.33 0.06 34.35
C ARG A 134 19.47 1.30 34.60
N ILE A 135 18.35 1.12 35.30
CA ILE A 135 17.46 2.20 35.76
C ILE A 135 17.26 2.02 37.27
N GLY A 136 17.65 3.01 38.07
CA GLY A 136 17.50 2.97 39.54
C GLY A 136 18.27 1.82 40.20
N GLY A 137 19.46 1.47 39.70
CA GLY A 137 20.27 0.35 40.19
C GLY A 137 19.82 -1.04 39.71
N GLN A 138 18.64 -1.17 39.08
CA GLN A 138 18.15 -2.43 38.53
C GLN A 138 18.42 -2.53 37.03
N ALA A 139 18.88 -3.70 36.57
CA ALA A 139 19.05 -3.98 35.14
C ALA A 139 17.71 -4.40 34.52
N ARG A 140 17.23 -3.62 33.54
CA ARG A 140 16.06 -3.94 32.71
C ARG A 140 16.52 -4.39 31.32
N ARG A 141 15.95 -5.48 30.81
CA ARG A 141 16.20 -5.90 29.43
C ARG A 141 15.47 -4.97 28.47
N TYR A 142 16.11 -4.58 27.38
CA TYR A 142 15.45 -3.92 26.26
C TYR A 142 15.66 -4.72 24.98
N ARG A 143 14.74 -4.52 24.04
CA ARG A 143 14.88 -4.92 22.63
C ARG A 143 14.68 -3.66 21.80
N LEU A 144 15.62 -3.38 20.92
CA LEU A 144 15.59 -2.27 19.99
C LEU A 144 15.47 -2.84 18.58
N SER A 145 14.38 -2.50 17.90
CA SER A 145 14.16 -2.89 16.50
C SER A 145 14.60 -1.74 15.60
N THR A 146 15.58 -1.98 14.75
CA THR A 146 16.19 -0.94 13.90
C THR A 146 15.87 -1.21 12.44
N PRO A 147 14.93 -0.46 11.82
CA PRO A 147 14.70 -0.54 10.39
C PRO A 147 15.81 0.20 9.64
N THR A 148 16.20 -0.32 8.48
CA THR A 148 17.18 0.29 7.58
C THR A 148 16.64 0.21 6.17
N LEU A 149 16.63 1.34 5.46
CA LEU A 149 16.39 1.33 4.02
C LEU A 149 17.63 0.75 3.34
N MET A 150 17.44 -0.35 2.64
CA MET A 150 18.45 -1.06 1.88
C MET A 150 18.14 -1.03 0.39
N ARG A 151 19.14 -1.32 -0.43
CA ARG A 151 18.94 -1.79 -1.82
C ARG A 151 19.87 -2.95 -2.17
N ILE A 152 19.47 -3.78 -3.13
CA ILE A 152 20.28 -4.88 -3.69
C ILE A 152 20.03 -4.95 -5.20
N HIS A 153 20.98 -5.46 -5.98
CA HIS A 153 20.71 -5.73 -7.40
C HIS A 153 19.59 -6.76 -7.56
N ALA A 154 18.70 -6.52 -8.53
CA ALA A 154 17.54 -7.38 -8.75
C ALA A 154 17.90 -8.79 -9.25
N ASP A 155 19.08 -8.95 -9.84
CA ASP A 155 19.63 -10.25 -10.27
C ASP A 155 20.29 -11.05 -9.13
N GLY A 156 20.33 -10.49 -7.92
CA GLY A 156 20.92 -11.11 -6.74
C GLY A 156 22.44 -11.02 -6.67
N THR A 157 23.07 -10.23 -7.54
CA THR A 157 24.50 -9.97 -7.48
C THR A 157 24.85 -8.87 -6.47
N GLY A 158 26.09 -8.91 -5.99
CA GLY A 158 26.58 -7.93 -5.01
C GLY A 158 26.00 -8.09 -3.60
N GLU A 159 26.43 -7.22 -2.70
CA GLU A 159 25.95 -7.18 -1.32
C GLU A 159 24.88 -6.09 -1.16
N PRO A 160 23.87 -6.27 -0.29
CA PRO A 160 22.92 -5.22 0.04
C PRO A 160 23.59 -3.95 0.56
N GLU A 161 23.18 -2.80 0.03
CA GLU A 161 23.67 -1.49 0.40
C GLU A 161 22.69 -0.78 1.33
N ALA A 162 23.17 -0.20 2.43
CA ALA A 162 22.35 0.62 3.32
C ALA A 162 22.30 2.08 2.85
N LEU A 163 21.10 2.64 2.72
CA LEU A 163 20.88 4.01 2.26
C LEU A 163 20.45 4.96 3.39
N LEU A 164 19.65 4.48 4.34
CA LEU A 164 19.17 5.28 5.46
C LEU A 164 18.96 4.40 6.69
N LEU A 165 19.68 4.72 7.77
CA LEU A 165 19.62 3.99 9.03
C LEU A 165 18.54 4.59 9.96
N GLY A 166 17.56 3.77 10.33
CA GLY A 166 16.50 4.08 11.30
C GLY A 166 16.93 4.12 12.75
N ARG A 167 18.17 4.55 13.02
CA ARG A 167 18.82 4.56 14.34
C ARG A 167 19.35 5.96 14.64
N ILE A 168 19.19 6.38 15.88
CA ILE A 168 19.74 7.63 16.40
C ILE A 168 20.51 7.31 17.67
N ILE A 169 21.68 7.93 17.81
CA ILE A 169 22.55 7.81 18.98
C ILE A 169 22.67 9.20 19.59
N SER A 170 22.26 9.33 20.86
CA SER A 170 22.34 10.56 21.63
C SER A 170 23.04 10.28 22.96
N GLY A 171 24.36 10.53 23.00
CA GLY A 171 25.21 10.15 24.12
C GLY A 171 25.21 8.63 24.31
N GLN A 172 24.81 8.17 25.48
CA GLN A 172 24.70 6.73 25.81
C GLN A 172 23.39 6.08 25.34
N TYR A 173 22.44 6.88 24.85
CA TYR A 173 21.12 6.38 24.45
C TYR A 173 21.10 6.07 22.96
N THR A 174 20.57 4.89 22.64
CA THR A 174 20.21 4.52 21.27
C THR A 174 18.70 4.34 21.21
N TRP A 175 18.07 4.97 20.23
CA TRP A 175 16.68 4.73 19.90
C TRP A 175 16.53 4.58 18.38
N SER A 176 15.42 3.99 17.96
CA SER A 176 15.06 3.83 16.56
C SER A 176 13.82 4.66 16.24
N TYR A 177 13.60 4.87 14.95
CA TYR A 177 12.42 5.55 14.42
C TYR A 177 11.81 4.68 13.31
N PHE A 178 10.55 4.89 12.99
CA PHE A 178 9.88 4.16 11.93
C PHE A 178 10.46 4.53 10.57
N LEU A 179 10.70 3.53 9.75
CA LEU A 179 11.12 3.69 8.36
C LEU A 179 10.50 2.55 7.55
N ARG A 180 9.56 2.89 6.66
CA ARG A 180 8.66 1.90 6.03
C ARG A 180 8.40 2.25 4.56
N GLN A 181 7.99 1.22 3.82
CA GLN A 181 7.37 1.32 2.49
C GLN A 181 8.14 2.24 1.52
N PRO A 182 9.42 1.93 1.22
CA PRO A 182 10.17 2.70 0.24
C PRO A 182 9.55 2.53 -1.14
N VAL A 183 9.38 3.64 -1.85
CA VAL A 183 9.05 3.63 -3.28
C VAL A 183 9.98 4.54 -4.03
N VAL A 184 10.52 4.03 -5.14
CA VAL A 184 11.51 4.73 -5.97
C VAL A 184 10.77 5.58 -7.01
N SER A 185 11.26 6.80 -7.25
CA SER A 185 10.76 7.62 -8.35
C SER A 185 11.05 6.95 -9.71
N PRO A 186 10.22 7.19 -10.75
CA PRO A 186 10.46 6.61 -12.08
C PRO A 186 11.83 6.97 -12.70
N ASP A 187 12.40 8.12 -12.31
CA ASP A 187 13.74 8.55 -12.72
C ASP A 187 14.89 7.90 -11.91
N GLY A 188 14.58 7.13 -10.87
CA GLY A 188 15.56 6.46 -10.00
C GLY A 188 16.33 7.37 -9.04
N THR A 189 16.06 8.67 -9.04
CA THR A 189 16.85 9.66 -8.28
C THR A 189 16.41 9.85 -6.84
N ARG A 190 15.17 9.47 -6.52
CA ARG A 190 14.51 9.74 -5.24
C ARG A 190 13.83 8.50 -4.70
N VAL A 191 13.80 8.35 -3.38
CA VAL A 191 13.01 7.33 -2.69
C VAL A 191 12.07 8.04 -1.71
N VAL A 192 10.77 7.81 -1.84
CA VAL A 192 9.82 8.24 -0.83
C VAL A 192 9.66 7.14 0.20
N VAL A 193 9.72 7.51 1.48
CA VAL A 193 9.54 6.63 2.62
C VAL A 193 8.47 7.17 3.57
N VAL A 194 7.84 6.26 4.30
CA VAL A 194 6.95 6.57 5.42
C VAL A 194 7.77 6.52 6.71
N THR A 195 7.94 7.66 7.39
CA THR A 195 8.85 7.77 8.53
C THR A 195 8.49 8.91 9.50
N ASP A 196 8.75 8.69 10.79
CA ASP A 196 8.78 9.71 11.86
C ASP A 196 10.22 10.17 12.19
N GLY A 197 11.22 9.68 11.46
CA GLY A 197 12.61 10.06 11.64
C GLY A 197 13.01 11.39 11.01
N PRO A 198 14.22 11.91 11.28
CA PRO A 198 15.20 11.36 12.22
C PRO A 198 14.97 11.81 13.66
N ASP A 199 13.82 12.42 13.99
CA ASP A 199 13.48 12.79 15.36
C ASP A 199 12.00 12.48 15.61
N PRO A 200 11.69 11.27 16.11
CA PRO A 200 10.30 10.83 16.34
C PRO A 200 9.61 11.63 17.45
N THR A 201 10.32 12.49 18.18
CA THR A 201 9.71 13.41 19.15
C THR A 201 9.17 14.69 18.50
N LYS A 202 9.59 14.98 17.26
CA LYS A 202 9.23 16.20 16.53
C LYS A 202 8.48 15.96 15.23
N SER A 203 8.32 14.70 14.83
CA SER A 203 7.67 14.31 13.58
C SER A 203 6.69 13.19 13.86
N ASP A 204 5.52 13.26 13.23
CA ASP A 204 4.64 12.10 13.08
C ASP A 204 5.15 11.21 11.93
N VAL A 205 4.49 10.08 11.71
CA VAL A 205 4.74 9.17 10.60
C VAL A 205 4.23 9.81 9.30
N VAL A 206 5.15 10.40 8.53
CA VAL A 206 4.82 11.20 7.35
C VAL A 206 5.61 10.73 6.14
N LEU A 207 5.29 11.30 4.97
CA LEU A 207 6.03 11.04 3.75
C LEU A 207 7.26 11.93 3.72
N LYS A 208 8.43 11.30 3.55
CA LYS A 208 9.70 12.01 3.32
C LYS A 208 10.37 11.47 2.08
N GLU A 209 10.99 12.37 1.34
CA GLU A 209 11.76 12.09 0.14
C GLU A 209 13.25 12.04 0.50
N LEU A 210 13.91 10.94 0.13
CA LEU A 210 15.34 10.74 0.22
C LEU A 210 15.94 10.96 -1.17
N ASP A 211 16.87 11.89 -1.30
CA ASP A 211 17.75 11.99 -2.47
C ASP A 211 18.74 10.81 -2.43
N VAL A 212 18.72 9.94 -3.44
CA VAL A 212 19.53 8.72 -3.48
C VAL A 212 21.02 9.03 -3.53
N LYS A 213 21.42 10.15 -4.15
CA LYS A 213 22.83 10.51 -4.34
C LYS A 213 23.41 11.20 -3.11
N THR A 214 22.65 12.11 -2.51
CA THR A 214 23.14 12.92 -1.38
C THR A 214 22.74 12.36 -0.02
N GLY A 215 21.81 11.42 0.04
CA GLY A 215 21.24 10.90 1.29
C GLY A 215 20.40 11.93 2.05
N LYS A 216 20.00 13.03 1.40
CA LYS A 216 19.26 14.11 2.06
C LYS A 216 17.78 13.73 2.18
N LEU A 217 17.26 13.76 3.40
CA LEU A 217 15.86 13.48 3.70
C LEU A 217 15.06 14.78 3.85
N THR A 218 13.96 14.93 3.12
CA THR A 218 13.09 16.13 3.13
C THR A 218 11.63 15.74 3.27
N SER A 219 10.87 16.44 4.12
CA SER A 219 9.43 16.17 4.26
C SER A 219 8.62 16.67 3.07
N LEU A 220 7.64 15.88 2.63
CA LEU A 220 6.64 16.33 1.66
C LEU A 220 5.56 17.17 2.35
N ASN A 221 5.07 18.20 1.65
CA ASN A 221 3.97 19.05 2.13
C ASN A 221 2.60 18.37 1.93
N ALA A 222 2.39 17.23 2.58
CA ALA A 222 1.15 16.48 2.53
C ALA A 222 0.33 16.66 3.83
N PRO A 223 -1.02 16.70 3.77
CA PRO A 223 -1.87 16.87 4.94
C PRO A 223 -1.68 15.76 5.98
N GLN A 224 -1.12 16.12 7.13
CA GLN A 224 -0.84 15.19 8.22
C GLN A 224 -2.09 14.97 9.09
N ILE A 225 -2.33 13.72 9.50
CA ILE A 225 -3.26 13.43 10.61
C ILE A 225 -2.51 12.61 11.64
N SER A 226 -2.35 13.22 12.80
CA SER A 226 -1.85 12.53 13.98
C SER A 226 -2.94 11.64 14.58
N PRO A 227 -2.64 10.41 15.04
CA PRO A 227 -1.32 9.77 15.15
C PRO A 227 -1.14 8.55 14.23
N LEU A 228 -1.92 8.42 13.14
CA LEU A 228 -1.84 7.25 12.25
C LEU A 228 -0.95 7.47 11.02
N GLY A 229 -0.71 8.73 10.65
CA GLY A 229 0.26 9.08 9.63
C GLY A 229 -0.16 8.73 8.20
N HIS A 230 0.81 8.79 7.28
CA HIS A 230 0.65 8.40 5.88
C HIS A 230 1.05 6.95 5.67
N GLN A 231 0.46 6.28 4.67
CA GLN A 231 0.76 4.89 4.31
C GLN A 231 0.74 4.70 2.79
N ASP A 232 1.27 3.57 2.33
CA ASP A 232 1.12 3.05 0.98
C ASP A 232 1.45 4.03 -0.16
N PRO A 233 2.60 4.74 -0.11
CA PRO A 233 2.97 5.63 -1.20
C PRO A 233 3.23 4.83 -2.49
N VAL A 234 2.89 5.41 -3.64
CA VAL A 234 3.23 4.88 -4.97
C VAL A 234 3.30 6.02 -5.99
N PHE A 235 4.36 6.05 -6.80
CA PHE A 235 4.50 7.04 -7.86
C PHE A 235 3.57 6.76 -9.03
N SER A 236 3.05 7.81 -9.66
CA SER A 236 2.48 7.69 -11.00
C SER A 236 3.59 7.32 -12.00
N PRO A 237 3.26 6.69 -13.14
CA PRO A 237 4.26 6.24 -14.12
C PRO A 237 5.13 7.38 -14.67
N ASP A 238 4.55 8.57 -14.81
CA ASP A 238 5.23 9.80 -15.26
C ASP A 238 6.02 10.53 -14.15
N GLY A 239 5.95 10.05 -12.90
CA GLY A 239 6.63 10.63 -11.75
C GLY A 239 6.05 11.97 -11.29
N ARG A 240 5.00 12.48 -11.92
CA ARG A 240 4.38 13.77 -11.59
C ARG A 240 3.60 13.72 -10.27
N TYR A 241 3.01 12.57 -9.97
CA TYR A 241 2.17 12.37 -8.82
C TYR A 241 2.70 11.29 -7.89
N LEU A 242 2.35 11.40 -6.62
CA LEU A 242 2.45 10.33 -5.64
C LEU A 242 1.04 10.06 -5.10
N ALA A 243 0.53 8.85 -5.30
CA ALA A 243 -0.65 8.40 -4.55
C ALA A 243 -0.19 7.91 -3.17
N PHE A 244 -0.99 8.17 -2.14
CA PHE A 244 -0.72 7.70 -0.78
C PHE A 244 -2.02 7.61 0.01
N VAL A 245 -2.01 6.85 1.10
CA VAL A 245 -3.15 6.70 1.99
C VAL A 245 -3.02 7.64 3.18
N LYS A 246 -4.10 8.34 3.48
CA LYS A 246 -4.25 9.20 4.65
C LYS A 246 -5.29 8.60 5.59
N ASN A 247 -4.89 8.33 6.83
CA ASN A 247 -5.72 7.71 7.86
C ASN A 247 -5.92 8.64 9.06
N GLY A 248 -7.07 8.56 9.72
CA GLY A 248 -7.37 9.32 10.94
C GLY A 248 -8.02 8.47 12.05
N ARG A 249 -8.14 9.02 13.26
CA ARG A 249 -8.78 8.33 14.40
C ARG A 249 -10.25 8.68 14.63
N ASP A 250 -10.84 9.51 13.77
CA ASP A 250 -12.17 10.08 13.98
C ASP A 250 -13.32 9.14 13.55
N GLY A 251 -13.24 7.87 13.94
CA GLY A 251 -14.20 6.84 13.57
C GLY A 251 -14.37 6.74 12.05
N ALA A 252 -15.61 6.78 11.56
CA ALA A 252 -15.89 6.75 10.11
C ALA A 252 -15.26 7.92 9.32
N ARG A 253 -15.04 9.08 9.95
CA ARG A 253 -14.32 10.22 9.32
C ARG A 253 -12.81 10.01 9.25
N GLY A 254 -12.28 9.07 10.04
CA GLY A 254 -10.89 8.64 10.03
C GLY A 254 -10.61 7.47 9.09
N ALA A 255 -11.63 6.95 8.41
CA ALA A 255 -11.48 5.86 7.45
C ALA A 255 -10.48 6.23 6.34
N PRO A 256 -9.74 5.24 5.82
CA PRO A 256 -8.64 5.47 4.88
C PRO A 256 -9.12 6.14 3.59
N VAL A 257 -8.38 7.15 3.14
CA VAL A 257 -8.61 7.84 1.87
C VAL A 257 -7.34 7.82 1.05
N VAL A 258 -7.47 7.50 -0.23
CA VAL A 258 -6.37 7.65 -1.19
C VAL A 258 -6.28 9.11 -1.61
N MET A 259 -5.11 9.69 -1.39
CA MET A 259 -4.71 11.04 -1.74
C MET A 259 -3.75 11.01 -2.92
N ARG A 260 -3.70 12.12 -3.67
CA ARG A 260 -2.72 12.40 -4.71
C ARG A 260 -1.92 13.64 -4.34
N TYR A 261 -0.61 13.52 -4.22
CA TYR A 261 0.33 14.64 -4.12
C TYR A 261 0.86 14.98 -5.52
N ASP A 262 0.81 16.24 -5.91
CA ASP A 262 1.37 16.75 -7.17
C ASP A 262 2.72 17.42 -6.88
N PHE A 263 3.80 16.87 -7.42
CA PHE A 263 5.17 17.38 -7.22
C PHE A 263 5.42 18.74 -7.90
N THR A 264 4.64 19.10 -8.91
CA THR A 264 4.77 20.39 -9.60
C THR A 264 4.18 21.52 -8.75
N THR A 265 3.07 21.26 -8.07
CA THR A 265 2.36 22.29 -7.27
C THR A 265 2.63 22.20 -5.77
N GLY A 266 3.17 21.08 -5.29
CA GLY A 266 3.37 20.80 -3.87
C GLY A 266 2.09 20.61 -3.06
N LYS A 267 0.97 20.28 -3.73
CA LYS A 267 -0.37 20.13 -3.12
C LYS A 267 -0.83 18.68 -3.13
N ALA A 268 -1.58 18.29 -2.10
CA ALA A 268 -2.27 17.01 -2.05
C ALA A 268 -3.79 17.14 -2.02
N THR A 269 -4.49 16.29 -2.77
CA THR A 269 -5.95 16.25 -2.91
C THR A 269 -6.45 14.82 -2.78
N ALA A 270 -7.65 14.61 -2.21
CA ALA A 270 -8.27 13.29 -2.20
C ALA A 270 -8.62 12.84 -3.62
N ILE A 271 -8.34 11.58 -3.94
CA ILE A 271 -8.84 10.90 -5.14
C ILE A 271 -10.17 10.21 -4.80
N THR A 272 -10.21 9.50 -3.68
CA THR A 272 -11.34 8.64 -3.30
C THR A 272 -12.16 9.22 -2.16
N GLY A 273 -13.32 8.61 -1.92
CA GLY A 273 -13.97 8.66 -0.61
C GLY A 273 -13.25 7.79 0.44
N PRO A 274 -13.83 7.64 1.64
CA PRO A 274 -13.31 6.76 2.69
C PRO A 274 -13.43 5.28 2.32
N GLY A 275 -12.54 4.45 2.87
CA GLY A 275 -12.55 2.99 2.74
C GLY A 275 -11.62 2.44 1.66
N TYR A 276 -10.65 3.21 1.17
CA TYR A 276 -9.72 2.76 0.11
C TYR A 276 -8.26 2.87 0.57
N THR A 277 -7.49 1.79 0.36
CA THR A 277 -6.06 1.68 0.71
C THR A 277 -5.25 1.08 -0.44
N SER A 278 -3.93 0.94 -0.23
CA SER A 278 -3.05 0.18 -1.12
C SER A 278 -3.18 0.54 -2.61
N PRO A 279 -3.07 1.82 -3.00
CA PRO A 279 -3.19 2.23 -4.39
C PRO A 279 -2.07 1.65 -5.26
N ALA A 280 -2.36 1.37 -6.53
CA ALA A 280 -1.40 1.00 -7.56
C ALA A 280 -1.81 1.60 -8.92
N TRP A 281 -0.91 2.35 -9.55
CA TRP A 281 -1.20 2.99 -10.83
C TRP A 281 -1.19 2.00 -11.99
N SER A 282 -2.11 2.20 -12.95
CA SER A 282 -1.94 1.62 -14.27
C SER A 282 -0.73 2.24 -14.98
N PRO A 283 -0.04 1.52 -15.88
CA PRO A 283 1.17 2.02 -16.56
C PRO A 283 0.90 3.25 -17.45
N ASP A 284 -0.34 3.42 -17.91
CA ASP A 284 -0.78 4.59 -18.68
C ASP A 284 -1.26 5.76 -17.80
N GLY A 285 -1.29 5.59 -16.47
CA GLY A 285 -1.72 6.60 -15.50
C GLY A 285 -3.22 6.92 -15.51
N ARG A 286 -4.04 6.23 -16.32
CA ARG A 286 -5.49 6.50 -16.43
C ARG A 286 -6.30 5.91 -15.28
N TYR A 287 -5.79 4.86 -14.65
CA TYR A 287 -6.49 4.09 -13.64
C TYR A 287 -5.65 3.90 -12.38
N LEU A 288 -6.36 3.60 -11.29
CA LEU A 288 -5.78 3.23 -10.02
C LEU A 288 -6.44 1.94 -9.53
N ALA A 289 -5.67 0.88 -9.39
CA ALA A 289 -6.11 -0.26 -8.59
C ALA A 289 -6.01 0.10 -7.11
N ALA A 290 -6.93 -0.38 -6.28
CA ALA A 290 -6.92 -0.13 -4.85
C ALA A 290 -7.56 -1.29 -4.09
N THR A 291 -7.23 -1.41 -2.81
CA THR A 291 -8.00 -2.23 -1.87
C THR A 291 -9.18 -1.42 -1.35
N ARG A 292 -10.38 -1.98 -1.48
CA ARG A 292 -11.63 -1.43 -0.96
C ARG A 292 -12.03 -2.21 0.29
N THR A 293 -12.17 -1.51 1.41
CA THR A 293 -12.57 -2.09 2.68
C THR A 293 -14.03 -1.82 2.98
N THR A 294 -14.76 -2.88 3.32
CA THR A 294 -16.17 -2.83 3.72
C THR A 294 -16.36 -3.45 5.11
N SER A 295 -17.60 -3.51 5.59
CA SER A 295 -17.94 -4.24 6.81
C SER A 295 -17.79 -5.75 6.69
N PHE A 296 -17.74 -6.29 5.47
CA PHE A 296 -17.69 -7.73 5.20
C PHE A 296 -16.25 -8.21 4.98
N GLY A 297 -15.40 -7.35 4.43
CA GLY A 297 -14.00 -7.65 4.18
C GLY A 297 -13.41 -6.72 3.13
N THR A 298 -12.38 -7.19 2.44
CA THR A 298 -11.63 -6.40 1.44
C THR A 298 -11.75 -6.96 0.04
N ASP A 299 -11.90 -6.08 -0.95
CA ASP A 299 -11.88 -6.43 -2.36
C ASP A 299 -10.84 -5.59 -3.10
N VAL A 300 -10.35 -6.10 -4.24
CA VAL A 300 -9.57 -5.32 -5.20
C VAL A 300 -10.51 -4.66 -6.21
N VAL A 301 -10.28 -3.37 -6.47
CA VAL A 301 -11.07 -2.58 -7.42
C VAL A 301 -10.17 -1.76 -8.34
N ILE A 302 -10.71 -1.33 -9.47
CA ILE A 302 -10.11 -0.34 -10.38
C ILE A 302 -10.95 0.93 -10.35
N LEU A 303 -10.27 2.06 -10.20
CA LEU A 303 -10.83 3.40 -10.12
C LEU A 303 -10.34 4.25 -11.31
N ASP A 304 -11.13 5.24 -11.72
CA ASP A 304 -10.64 6.36 -12.54
C ASP A 304 -9.61 7.14 -11.72
N ALA A 305 -8.38 7.28 -12.21
CA ALA A 305 -7.30 7.88 -11.42
C ALA A 305 -7.45 9.39 -11.17
N LEU A 306 -8.26 10.07 -11.99
CA LEU A 306 -8.54 11.49 -11.84
C LEU A 306 -9.76 11.75 -10.95
N ARG A 307 -10.81 10.95 -11.12
CA ARG A 307 -12.12 11.15 -10.48
C ARG A 307 -12.37 10.27 -9.26
N GLY A 308 -11.63 9.19 -9.11
CA GLY A 308 -11.80 8.20 -8.05
C GLY A 308 -13.07 7.38 -8.11
N SER A 309 -13.84 7.48 -9.20
CA SER A 309 -15.03 6.64 -9.41
C SER A 309 -14.61 5.20 -9.66
N GLU A 310 -15.25 4.26 -8.97
CA GLU A 310 -15.04 2.82 -9.17
C GLU A 310 -15.58 2.38 -10.54
N LEU A 311 -14.71 1.78 -11.35
CA LEU A 311 -14.99 1.35 -12.71
C LEU A 311 -15.16 -0.18 -12.81
N LEU A 312 -14.42 -0.92 -11.99
CA LEU A 312 -14.45 -2.38 -11.96
C LEU A 312 -14.18 -2.89 -10.54
N ARG A 313 -14.92 -3.92 -10.12
CA ARG A 313 -14.59 -4.73 -8.95
C ARG A 313 -13.88 -5.97 -9.46
N VAL A 314 -12.58 -6.06 -9.19
CA VAL A 314 -11.71 -7.15 -9.66
C VAL A 314 -11.99 -8.41 -8.86
N THR A 315 -12.27 -8.26 -7.57
CA THR A 315 -12.70 -9.35 -6.70
C THR A 315 -14.01 -9.01 -5.99
N THR A 316 -14.69 -10.07 -5.55
CA THR A 316 -15.92 -10.01 -4.72
C THR A 316 -15.88 -11.10 -3.66
N ASP A 317 -14.67 -11.43 -3.18
CA ASP A 317 -14.39 -12.54 -2.28
C ASP A 317 -14.15 -12.08 -0.84
N GLU A 318 -14.15 -10.75 -0.59
CA GLU A 318 -14.05 -10.12 0.73
C GLU A 318 -12.74 -10.42 1.47
N ARG A 319 -11.73 -10.92 0.75
CA ARG A 319 -10.46 -11.40 1.33
C ARG A 319 -9.23 -11.06 0.49
N SER A 320 -9.41 -10.22 -0.53
CA SER A 320 -8.36 -9.82 -1.46
C SER A 320 -7.90 -8.38 -1.24
N PHE A 321 -6.60 -8.12 -1.37
CA PHE A 321 -5.97 -6.86 -1.02
C PHE A 321 -4.60 -6.66 -1.70
N ASP A 322 -3.99 -5.50 -1.50
CA ASP A 322 -2.65 -5.11 -1.99
C ASP A 322 -2.39 -5.39 -3.48
N PRO A 323 -3.17 -4.75 -4.39
CA PRO A 323 -2.97 -4.94 -5.81
C PRO A 323 -1.66 -4.30 -6.30
N VAL A 324 -1.12 -4.86 -7.38
CA VAL A 324 -0.08 -4.29 -8.24
C VAL A 324 -0.46 -4.50 -9.70
N TRP A 325 -0.33 -3.46 -10.51
CA TRP A 325 -0.65 -3.52 -11.95
C TRP A 325 0.53 -4.10 -12.72
N SER A 326 0.25 -4.96 -13.70
CA SER A 326 1.22 -5.38 -14.71
C SER A 326 1.80 -4.16 -15.44
N PRO A 327 3.12 -4.00 -15.56
CA PRO A 327 3.70 -2.94 -16.38
C PRO A 327 3.24 -2.96 -17.85
N ALA A 328 2.76 -4.09 -18.36
CA ALA A 328 2.15 -4.20 -19.69
C ALA A 328 0.69 -3.71 -19.76
N GLY A 329 0.04 -3.49 -18.61
CA GLY A 329 -1.28 -2.89 -18.49
C GLY A 329 -2.46 -3.87 -18.55
N ASP A 330 -2.18 -5.15 -18.77
CA ASP A 330 -3.13 -6.21 -19.12
C ASP A 330 -3.58 -7.09 -17.95
N SER A 331 -2.99 -6.94 -16.76
CA SER A 331 -3.34 -7.74 -15.59
C SER A 331 -3.09 -7.00 -14.28
N ILE A 332 -3.69 -7.50 -13.20
CA ILE A 332 -3.42 -7.11 -11.81
C ILE A 332 -3.04 -8.35 -11.02
N ALA A 333 -1.89 -8.30 -10.35
CA ALA A 333 -1.57 -9.26 -9.30
C ALA A 333 -2.02 -8.71 -7.94
N TYR A 334 -2.47 -9.57 -7.04
CA TYR A 334 -2.98 -9.18 -5.73
C TYR A 334 -2.80 -10.29 -4.70
N LEU A 335 -2.89 -9.95 -3.42
CA LEU A 335 -2.86 -10.91 -2.33
C LEU A 335 -4.30 -11.33 -1.96
N SER A 336 -4.49 -12.60 -1.66
CA SER A 336 -5.74 -13.13 -1.11
C SER A 336 -5.46 -14.01 0.09
N ILE A 337 -6.31 -13.93 1.11
CA ILE A 337 -6.18 -14.76 2.32
C ILE A 337 -7.26 -15.83 2.38
N ASP A 338 -6.84 -17.09 2.48
CA ASP A 338 -7.73 -18.25 2.65
C ASP A 338 -7.26 -19.13 3.79
N GLY A 339 -8.14 -19.47 4.73
CA GLY A 339 -7.79 -20.31 5.88
C GLY A 339 -6.60 -19.79 6.70
N GLY A 340 -6.33 -18.47 6.68
CA GLY A 340 -5.18 -17.85 7.34
C GLY A 340 -3.88 -17.88 6.54
N VAL A 341 -3.90 -18.40 5.31
CA VAL A 341 -2.75 -18.46 4.40
C VAL A 341 -2.90 -17.37 3.34
N THR A 342 -1.87 -16.55 3.19
CA THR A 342 -1.82 -15.52 2.15
C THR A 342 -1.11 -16.06 0.92
N ASP A 343 -1.75 -15.92 -0.24
CA ASP A 343 -1.24 -16.32 -1.54
C ASP A 343 -1.35 -15.17 -2.55
N LEU A 344 -0.51 -15.22 -3.58
CA LEU A 344 -0.53 -14.30 -4.71
C LEU A 344 -1.48 -14.83 -5.78
N TRP A 345 -2.31 -13.94 -6.32
CA TRP A 345 -3.30 -14.21 -7.36
C TRP A 345 -3.14 -13.22 -8.51
N LEU A 346 -3.67 -13.59 -9.67
CA LEU A 346 -3.64 -12.82 -10.91
C LEU A 346 -5.04 -12.72 -11.50
N ALA A 347 -5.46 -11.49 -11.81
CA ALA A 347 -6.63 -11.21 -12.64
C ALA A 347 -6.18 -10.59 -13.96
N ASN A 348 -6.60 -11.19 -15.08
CA ASN A 348 -6.37 -10.63 -16.41
C ASN A 348 -7.45 -9.61 -16.76
N LEU A 349 -7.08 -8.61 -17.54
CA LEU A 349 -7.91 -7.46 -17.87
C LEU A 349 -8.03 -7.26 -19.38
N ASP A 350 -9.16 -6.70 -19.79
CA ASP A 350 -9.32 -5.97 -21.04
C ASP A 350 -9.46 -4.48 -20.71
N VAL A 351 -8.52 -3.67 -21.22
CA VAL A 351 -8.45 -2.22 -21.00
C VAL A 351 -8.59 -1.43 -22.31
N SER A 352 -9.07 -2.07 -23.38
CA SER A 352 -9.36 -1.41 -24.66
C SER A 352 -10.51 -0.39 -24.57
N GLY A 353 -11.35 -0.52 -23.53
CA GLY A 353 -12.43 0.41 -23.18
C GLY A 353 -12.52 0.68 -21.69
N VAL A 354 -13.71 0.52 -21.10
CA VAL A 354 -13.85 0.48 -19.64
C VAL A 354 -13.21 -0.83 -19.14
N PRO A 355 -12.33 -0.79 -18.12
CA PRO A 355 -11.67 -2.00 -17.63
C PRO A 355 -12.66 -3.12 -17.30
N ALA A 356 -12.37 -4.32 -17.80
CA ALA A 356 -13.17 -5.52 -17.55
C ALA A 356 -12.25 -6.73 -17.27
N LEU A 357 -12.76 -7.73 -16.55
CA LEU A 357 -12.05 -8.99 -16.35
C LEU A 357 -12.02 -9.81 -17.65
N LYS A 358 -10.87 -10.45 -17.90
CA LYS A 358 -10.67 -11.36 -19.03
C LYS A 358 -10.43 -12.78 -18.52
N GLY A 359 -11.51 -13.54 -18.35
CA GLY A 359 -11.47 -14.88 -17.80
C GLY A 359 -11.42 -14.89 -16.27
N GLU A 360 -11.18 -16.07 -15.70
CA GLU A 360 -11.15 -16.29 -14.26
C GLU A 360 -9.79 -15.94 -13.65
N PRO A 361 -9.76 -15.46 -12.38
CA PRO A 361 -8.50 -15.28 -11.66
C PRO A 361 -7.72 -16.59 -11.48
N LEU A 362 -6.40 -16.47 -11.46
CA LEU A 362 -5.46 -17.58 -11.29
C LEU A 362 -4.65 -17.39 -10.01
N ALA A 363 -4.58 -18.41 -9.16
CA ALA A 363 -3.60 -18.45 -8.07
C ALA A 363 -2.19 -18.59 -8.67
N LEU A 364 -1.29 -17.66 -8.37
CA LEU A 364 0.11 -17.69 -8.78
C LEU A 364 0.95 -18.49 -7.79
N THR A 365 0.62 -18.45 -6.51
CA THR A 365 1.25 -19.27 -5.47
C THR A 365 0.25 -20.23 -4.83
N ILE A 366 0.76 -21.34 -4.30
CA ILE A 366 -0.06 -22.37 -3.65
C ILE A 366 0.38 -22.53 -2.20
N ALA A 367 -0.47 -22.13 -1.27
CA ALA A 367 -0.26 -22.23 0.17
C ALA A 367 1.11 -21.68 0.62
N ALA A 368 1.56 -20.60 -0.01
CA ALA A 368 2.90 -20.06 0.17
C ALA A 368 3.05 -19.34 1.52
N GLY A 369 1.96 -18.81 2.09
CA GLY A 369 2.00 -18.09 3.36
C GLY A 369 2.89 -16.86 3.27
N LEU A 370 2.61 -16.00 2.28
CA LEU A 370 3.35 -14.77 2.04
C LEU A 370 3.17 -13.78 3.20
N ASP A 371 4.17 -12.94 3.41
CA ASP A 371 4.15 -11.92 4.46
C ASP A 371 3.23 -10.78 4.03
N ALA A 372 1.94 -10.86 4.38
CA ALA A 372 0.87 -9.95 3.93
C ALA A 372 1.13 -8.45 4.18
N ALA A 373 1.99 -8.10 5.14
CA ALA A 373 2.37 -6.70 5.39
C ALA A 373 3.37 -6.14 4.34
N SER A 374 3.87 -6.99 3.44
CA SER A 374 4.76 -6.62 2.34
C SER A 374 4.00 -6.70 1.03
N ARG A 375 3.72 -5.53 0.45
CA ARG A 375 3.05 -5.41 -0.84
C ARG A 375 3.90 -6.06 -1.95
N PRO A 376 3.27 -6.73 -2.93
CA PRO A 376 3.99 -7.24 -4.08
C PRO A 376 4.44 -6.09 -5.01
N GLY A 377 5.53 -6.31 -5.72
CA GLY A 377 6.01 -5.46 -6.81
C GLY A 377 6.02 -6.25 -8.12
N TRP A 378 5.84 -5.57 -9.26
CA TRP A 378 5.91 -6.21 -10.57
C TRP A 378 6.76 -5.35 -11.50
N TRP A 379 7.74 -5.97 -12.14
CA TRP A 379 8.58 -5.37 -13.16
C TRP A 379 8.58 -6.21 -14.44
N ILE A 380 8.58 -5.55 -15.60
CA ILE A 380 8.72 -6.18 -16.91
C ILE A 380 9.82 -5.40 -17.67
N PRO A 381 10.80 -6.08 -18.28
CA PRO A 381 11.79 -5.42 -19.14
C PRO A 381 11.13 -4.58 -20.23
N ALA A 382 11.66 -3.38 -20.49
CA ALA A 382 11.08 -2.43 -21.43
C ALA A 382 10.94 -3.01 -22.85
N GLU A 383 11.85 -3.90 -23.25
CA GLU A 383 11.85 -4.62 -24.51
C GLU A 383 10.69 -5.61 -24.68
N LEU A 384 10.05 -6.01 -23.57
CA LEU A 384 8.88 -6.91 -23.57
C LEU A 384 7.57 -6.15 -23.42
N LEU A 385 7.61 -4.84 -23.15
CA LEU A 385 6.42 -4.03 -23.01
C LEU A 385 5.78 -3.72 -24.38
N PRO A 386 4.44 -3.61 -24.45
CA PRO A 386 3.79 -3.11 -25.65
C PRO A 386 4.31 -1.71 -25.97
N THR A 387 4.67 -1.46 -27.23
CA THR A 387 5.13 -0.14 -27.66
C THR A 387 4.02 0.89 -27.40
N PRO A 388 4.29 2.01 -26.72
CA PRO A 388 3.30 3.05 -26.54
C PRO A 388 2.82 3.54 -27.90
N PRO A 389 1.53 3.88 -28.07
CA PRO A 389 1.04 4.46 -29.31
C PRO A 389 1.85 5.74 -29.61
N PRO A 390 2.15 6.01 -30.89
CA PRO A 390 2.89 7.21 -31.27
C PRO A 390 2.16 8.44 -30.71
N THR A 391 2.90 9.35 -30.08
CA THR A 391 2.34 10.62 -29.59
C THR A 391 1.71 11.34 -30.78
N PRO A 392 0.43 11.77 -30.71
CA PRO A 392 -0.18 12.51 -31.80
C PRO A 392 0.67 13.75 -32.07
N THR A 393 1.13 13.88 -33.32
CA THR A 393 1.86 15.08 -33.75
C THR A 393 0.99 16.30 -33.44
N PRO A 394 1.51 17.31 -32.71
CA PRO A 394 0.73 18.51 -32.46
C PRO A 394 0.28 19.08 -33.81
N ALA A 395 -1.03 19.28 -33.96
CA ALA A 395 -1.58 19.88 -35.16
C ALA A 395 -0.83 21.20 -35.42
N PRO A 396 -0.40 21.47 -36.68
CA PRO A 396 0.29 22.69 -36.99
C PRO A 396 -0.57 23.87 -36.52
N THR A 397 0.02 24.72 -35.70
CA THR A 397 -0.61 25.93 -35.18
C THR A 397 -1.02 26.75 -36.39
N ALA A 398 -2.34 26.91 -36.61
CA ALA A 398 -2.84 27.78 -37.66
C ALA A 398 -2.27 29.18 -37.40
N SER A 399 -1.39 29.65 -38.29
CA SER A 399 -0.90 31.02 -38.25
C SER A 399 -2.09 31.98 -38.36
N PRO A 400 -2.14 33.05 -37.55
CA PRO A 400 -3.21 34.03 -37.68
C PRO A 400 -3.14 34.65 -39.07
N ALA A 401 -4.23 34.53 -39.82
CA ALA A 401 -4.39 35.19 -41.12
C ALA A 401 -4.20 36.70 -40.93
N GLY A 402 -3.17 37.24 -41.58
CA GLY A 402 -2.92 38.68 -41.61
C GLY A 402 -4.11 39.41 -42.23
N SER A 403 -4.69 40.36 -41.51
CA SER A 403 -5.66 41.31 -42.03
C SER A 403 -4.97 42.28 -42.98
N GLY A 404 -4.83 41.88 -44.25
CA GLY A 404 -4.47 42.77 -45.35
C GLY A 404 -5.62 43.71 -45.68
N GLY A 405 -5.66 44.88 -45.04
CA GLY A 405 -6.55 45.97 -45.43
C GLY A 405 -6.08 46.59 -46.75
N ASN A 406 -6.84 46.36 -47.82
CA ASN A 406 -6.72 47.11 -49.07
C ASN A 406 -7.60 48.37 -48.97
N LEU A 407 -6.97 49.55 -48.91
CA LEU A 407 -7.58 50.83 -49.25
C LEU A 407 -7.15 51.19 -50.68
N PRO A 408 -8.08 51.40 -51.64
CA PRO A 408 -7.72 51.88 -52.97
C PRO A 408 -7.53 53.41 -52.96
N SER A 409 -6.33 53.83 -53.32
CA SER A 409 -6.01 55.22 -53.71
C SER A 409 -6.55 55.48 -55.11
N ALA A 410 -7.45 56.45 -55.27
CA ALA A 410 -7.81 57.00 -56.58
C ALA A 410 -7.52 58.51 -56.60
N SER A 411 -6.71 58.86 -57.60
CA SER A 411 -6.03 60.11 -57.88
C SER A 411 -6.96 61.23 -58.32
N THR A 412 -6.61 62.46 -57.94
CA THR A 412 -7.16 63.71 -58.48
C THR A 412 -6.31 64.24 -59.66
N ALA A 413 -7.04 64.87 -60.60
CA ALA A 413 -6.68 65.90 -61.58
C ALA A 413 -6.18 65.50 -62.99
N PRO A 414 -6.40 66.36 -64.01
CA PRO A 414 -7.40 67.44 -64.17
C PRO A 414 -8.56 67.08 -65.12
#